data_AF-A0A7C3HSH6-F1
#
_entry.id   AF-A0A7C3HSH6-F1
#
_cell.length_a   1.000
_cell.length_b   1.000
_cell.length_c   1.000
_cell.angle_alpha   90.00
_cell.angle_beta   90.00
_cell.angle_gamma   90.00
#
_symmetry.space_group_name_H-M   'P 1'
#
loop_
_entity.id
_entity.type
_entity.pdbx_description
1 polymer ?
#
loop_
_entity_poly.entity_id
_entity_poly.type
_entity_poly.pdbx_seq_one_letter_code
_entity_poly.pdbx_strand_id
1 'polypeptide(L)'
;MSGLAARGGEFKYYSLRKLSDSGIGDLSALPISIKVLLENLLRHEDGVTVQADDIRFVASWDGVPRVREISFMPARVLLQDFTGVPCVVDLAAMREALGKRGADPKRANPLMPADLVIDH
;
A
#
# COMPACT_ATOMS: atom_id res chain seq x y z
N MET A 1 -16.27 -3.61 -0.67
CA MET A 1 -16.34 -2.32 0.04
C MET A 1 -17.54 -2.28 1.00
N SER A 2 -17.40 -1.63 2.15
CA SER A 2 -18.42 -1.45 3.19
C SER A 2 -18.42 -0.01 3.72
N GLY A 3 -19.55 0.45 4.26
CA GLY A 3 -19.68 1.76 4.92
C GLY A 3 -19.57 1.63 6.44
N LEU A 4 -19.01 2.65 7.09
CA LEU A 4 -18.93 2.79 8.54
C LEU A 4 -19.34 4.22 8.92
N ALA A 5 -20.47 4.37 9.61
CA ALA A 5 -20.86 5.64 10.20
C ALA A 5 -20.22 5.79 11.59
N ALA A 6 -19.50 6.87 11.81
CA ALA A 6 -18.87 7.19 13.09
C ALA A 6 -19.09 8.68 13.42
N ARG A 7 -18.74 9.09 14.65
CA ARG A 7 -18.91 10.47 15.12
C ARG A 7 -18.25 11.53 14.21
N GLY A 8 -17.26 11.13 13.40
CA GLY A 8 -16.56 11.99 12.44
C GLY A 8 -17.09 11.95 10.99
N GLY A 9 -18.20 11.26 10.72
CA GLY A 9 -18.80 11.16 9.39
C GLY A 9 -18.94 9.72 8.88
N GLU A 10 -19.20 9.59 7.58
CA GLU A 10 -19.28 8.30 6.89
C GLU A 10 -17.93 7.93 6.25
N PHE A 11 -17.47 6.73 6.54
CA PHE A 11 -16.22 6.18 6.03
C PHE A 11 -16.48 4.94 5.17
N LYS A 12 -15.60 4.69 4.20
CA LYS A 12 -15.60 3.45 3.41
C LYS A 12 -14.38 2.63 3.76
N TYR A 13 -14.54 1.32 3.82
CA TYR A 13 -13.45 0.39 4.09
C TYR A 13 -13.61 -0.92 3.32
N TYR A 14 -12.52 -1.64 3.14
CA TYR A 14 -12.51 -2.96 2.51
C TYR A 14 -12.66 -4.03 3.60
N SER A 15 -13.85 -4.62 3.69
CA SER A 15 -14.20 -5.58 4.73
C SER A 15 -13.65 -6.97 4.42
N LEU A 16 -12.69 -7.44 5.23
CA LEU A 16 -12.21 -8.83 5.17
C LEU A 16 -13.32 -9.84 5.52
N ARG A 17 -14.29 -9.47 6.34
CA ARG A 17 -15.45 -10.34 6.61
C ARG A 17 -16.24 -10.60 5.32
N LYS A 18 -16.60 -9.55 4.59
CA LYS A 18 -17.28 -9.72 3.29
C LYS A 18 -16.45 -10.50 2.27
N LEU A 19 -15.12 -10.37 2.32
CA LEU A 19 -14.22 -11.17 1.49
C LEU A 19 -14.26 -12.64 1.87
N SER A 20 -14.34 -12.96 3.17
CA SER A 20 -14.55 -14.32 3.66
C SER A 20 -15.91 -14.87 3.21
N ASP A 21 -16.97 -14.06 3.35
CA ASP A 21 -18.34 -14.41 2.94
C ASP A 21 -18.47 -14.62 1.42
N SER A 22 -17.59 -14.04 0.60
CA SER A 22 -17.56 -14.26 -0.85
C SER A 22 -16.92 -15.60 -1.26
N GLY A 23 -16.56 -16.46 -0.29
CA GLY A 23 -16.06 -17.80 -0.54
C GLY A 23 -14.55 -17.92 -0.70
N ILE A 24 -13.76 -16.91 -0.27
CA ILE A 24 -12.29 -17.00 -0.35
C ILE A 24 -11.69 -17.93 0.73
N GLY A 25 -12.46 -18.26 1.78
CA GLY A 25 -12.04 -19.05 2.93
C GLY A 25 -12.25 -18.31 4.26
N ASP A 26 -12.02 -19.01 5.38
CA ASP A 26 -12.10 -18.42 6.72
C ASP A 26 -10.85 -17.58 7.01
N LEU A 27 -11.03 -16.26 7.07
CA LEU A 27 -9.96 -15.30 7.33
C LEU A 27 -9.80 -14.99 8.83
N SER A 28 -10.65 -15.56 9.71
CA SER A 28 -10.66 -15.28 11.14
C SER A 28 -9.38 -15.74 11.82
N ALA A 29 -8.83 -16.88 11.39
CA ALA A 29 -7.60 -17.49 11.91
C ALA A 29 -6.31 -16.81 11.46
N LEU A 30 -6.36 -15.91 10.46
CA LEU A 30 -5.15 -15.26 9.95
C LEU A 30 -4.49 -14.36 11.02
N PRO A 31 -3.15 -14.35 11.12
CA PRO A 31 -2.43 -13.38 11.93
C PRO A 31 -2.77 -11.94 11.52
N ILE A 32 -2.73 -11.01 12.47
CA ILE A 32 -3.08 -9.60 12.21
C ILE A 32 -2.17 -8.98 11.14
N SER A 33 -0.88 -9.32 11.12
CA SER A 33 0.05 -8.86 10.08
C SER A 33 -0.40 -9.29 8.68
N ILE A 34 -0.85 -10.53 8.51
CA ILE A 34 -1.37 -11.05 7.24
C ILE A 34 -2.69 -10.37 6.87
N LYS A 35 -3.57 -10.10 7.85
CA LYS A 35 -4.82 -9.35 7.63
C LYS A 35 -4.54 -7.92 7.13
N VAL A 36 -3.49 -7.26 7.62
CA VAL A 36 -3.07 -5.93 7.14
C VAL A 36 -2.60 -6.00 5.69
N LEU A 37 -1.77 -6.99 5.34
CA LEU A 37 -1.34 -7.20 3.95
C LEU A 37 -2.52 -7.52 3.02
N LEU A 38 -3.43 -8.38 3.48
CA LEU A 38 -4.60 -8.78 2.70
C LEU A 38 -5.55 -7.61 2.42
N GLU A 39 -5.82 -6.76 3.42
CA GLU A 39 -6.61 -5.54 3.20
C GLU A 39 -5.90 -4.59 2.24
N ASN A 40 -4.56 -4.47 2.37
CA ASN A 40 -3.77 -3.64 1.48
C ASN A 40 -3.90 -4.07 0.02
N LEU A 41 -3.78 -5.37 -0.26
CA LEU A 41 -3.98 -5.93 -1.59
C LEU A 41 -5.42 -5.70 -2.07
N LEU A 42 -6.40 -6.01 -1.23
CA LEU A 42 -7.82 -5.84 -1.58
C LEU A 42 -8.18 -4.39 -1.93
N ARG A 43 -7.56 -3.41 -1.25
CA ARG A 43 -7.78 -1.98 -1.48
C ARG A 43 -7.15 -1.47 -2.77
N HIS A 44 -6.10 -2.12 -3.27
CA HIS A 44 -5.32 -1.68 -4.43
C HIS A 44 -5.40 -2.63 -5.62
N GLU A 45 -6.30 -3.62 -5.60
CA GLU A 45 -6.57 -4.49 -6.74
C GLU A 45 -6.96 -3.66 -7.96
N ASP A 46 -6.17 -3.78 -9.02
CA ASP A 46 -6.30 -3.00 -10.25
C ASP A 46 -6.12 -3.88 -11.51
N GLY A 47 -5.95 -5.20 -11.33
CA GLY A 47 -5.69 -6.16 -12.39
C GLY A 47 -4.31 -6.05 -13.06
N VAL A 48 -3.45 -5.13 -12.61
CA VAL A 48 -2.13 -4.87 -13.21
C VAL A 48 -1.02 -5.01 -12.18
N THR A 49 -1.04 -4.14 -11.16
CA THR A 49 -0.05 -4.08 -10.08
C THR A 49 -0.40 -5.02 -8.93
N VAL A 50 -1.70 -5.13 -8.63
CA VAL A 50 -2.24 -6.08 -7.67
C VAL A 50 -3.29 -6.90 -8.38
N GLN A 51 -3.04 -8.20 -8.50
CA GLN A 51 -3.95 -9.13 -9.16
C GLN A 51 -4.81 -9.85 -8.13
N ALA A 52 -6.01 -10.26 -8.53
CA ALA A 52 -6.88 -11.09 -7.70
C ALA A 52 -6.19 -12.38 -7.16
N ASP A 53 -5.21 -12.92 -7.90
CA ASP A 53 -4.44 -14.09 -7.46
C ASP A 53 -3.49 -13.80 -6.29
N ASP A 54 -3.02 -12.55 -6.13
CA ASP A 54 -2.20 -12.16 -4.98
C ASP A 54 -3.05 -12.16 -3.71
N ILE A 55 -4.30 -11.68 -3.82
CA ILE A 55 -5.28 -11.70 -2.73
C ILE A 55 -5.58 -13.14 -2.33
N ARG A 56 -5.85 -14.03 -3.30
CA ARG A 56 -6.10 -15.46 -3.03
C ARG A 56 -4.90 -16.12 -2.38
N PHE A 57 -3.70 -15.82 -2.85
CA PHE A 57 -2.48 -16.37 -2.28
C PHE A 57 -2.31 -15.98 -0.81
N VAL A 58 -2.43 -14.69 -0.48
CA VAL A 58 -2.30 -14.21 0.91
C VAL A 58 -3.45 -14.73 1.79
N ALA A 59 -4.67 -14.82 1.26
CA ALA A 59 -5.81 -15.39 1.95
C ALA A 59 -5.62 -16.88 2.31
N SER A 60 -4.85 -17.62 1.50
CA SER A 60 -4.54 -19.04 1.70
C SER A 60 -3.39 -19.33 2.68
N TRP A 61 -2.96 -18.32 3.45
CA TRP A 61 -1.86 -18.48 4.40
C TRP A 61 -2.21 -19.49 5.51
N ASP A 62 -1.38 -20.54 5.60
CA ASP A 62 -1.52 -21.67 6.54
C ASP A 62 -0.39 -21.70 7.59
N GLY A 63 0.45 -20.66 7.63
CA GLY A 63 1.63 -20.61 8.50
C GLY A 63 2.90 -21.18 7.89
N VAL A 64 2.82 -21.81 6.71
CA VAL A 64 4.00 -22.31 5.98
C VAL A 64 4.52 -21.24 5.03
N PRO A 65 5.77 -20.77 5.18
CA PRO A 65 6.36 -19.80 4.27
C PRO A 65 6.39 -20.33 2.84
N ARG A 66 5.83 -19.55 1.92
CA ARG A 66 5.88 -19.80 0.47
C ARG A 66 6.53 -18.61 -0.22
N VAL A 67 7.41 -18.88 -1.18
CA VAL A 67 8.09 -17.83 -1.94
C VAL A 67 7.17 -17.38 -3.07
N ARG A 68 6.60 -16.20 -2.90
CA ARG A 68 5.89 -15.45 -3.94
C ARG A 68 6.03 -13.96 -3.65
N GLU A 69 6.30 -13.19 -4.68
CA GLU A 69 6.32 -11.73 -4.59
C GLU A 69 4.89 -11.19 -4.61
N ILE A 70 4.62 -10.20 -3.75
CA ILE A 70 3.36 -9.48 -3.70
C ILE A 70 3.64 -7.98 -3.61
N SER A 71 2.73 -7.18 -4.18
CA SER A 71 2.77 -5.74 -4.03
C SER A 71 2.33 -5.33 -2.61
N PHE A 72 3.00 -4.34 -2.03
CA PHE A 72 2.58 -3.74 -0.77
C PHE A 72 2.72 -2.21 -0.86
N MET A 73 1.62 -1.51 -0.61
CA MET A 73 1.52 -0.06 -0.73
C MET A 73 1.25 0.54 0.65
N PRO A 74 2.30 0.87 1.43
CA PRO A 74 2.13 1.42 2.77
C PRO A 74 1.32 2.73 2.74
N ALA A 75 0.67 3.04 3.86
CA ALA A 75 -0.18 4.23 3.94
C ALA A 75 0.63 5.54 3.98
N ARG A 76 1.88 5.49 4.45
CA ARG A 76 2.83 6.63 4.49
C ARG A 76 4.26 6.13 4.59
N VAL A 77 5.21 7.02 4.27
CA VAL A 77 6.64 6.81 4.45
C VAL A 77 7.16 7.70 5.55
N LEU A 78 8.00 7.15 6.43
CA LEU A 78 8.76 7.91 7.42
C LEU A 78 10.23 7.88 6.99
N LEU A 79 10.81 9.04 6.74
CA LEU A 79 12.22 9.22 6.38
C LEU A 79 12.97 9.81 7.57
N GLN A 80 14.15 9.27 7.84
CA GLN A 80 15.12 9.85 8.77
C GLN A 80 16.12 10.71 7.97
N ASP A 81 16.59 11.82 8.52
CA ASP A 81 17.57 12.75 7.92
C ASP A 81 18.61 12.12 6.96
N PHE A 82 19.42 11.15 7.39
CA PHE A 82 20.46 10.54 6.55
C PHE A 82 19.93 9.81 5.32
N THR A 83 18.72 9.26 5.39
CA THR A 83 18.05 8.58 4.27
C THR A 83 17.10 9.50 3.50
N GLY A 84 16.62 10.56 4.15
CA GLY A 84 15.72 11.53 3.58
C GLY A 84 16.41 12.50 2.63
N VAL A 85 17.61 12.96 2.99
CA VAL A 85 18.41 13.84 2.11
C VAL A 85 18.66 13.21 0.73
N PRO A 86 19.24 11.99 0.60
CA PRO A 86 19.44 11.38 -0.72
C PRO A 86 18.11 11.15 -1.47
N CYS A 87 17.03 10.78 -0.77
CA CYS A 87 15.71 10.63 -1.39
C CYS A 87 15.19 11.95 -2.00
N VAL A 88 15.39 13.08 -1.32
CA VAL A 88 15.00 14.40 -1.84
C VAL A 88 15.90 14.82 -3.02
N VAL A 89 17.19 14.49 -2.99
CA VAL A 89 18.10 14.72 -4.11
C VAL A 89 17.68 13.92 -5.34
N ASP A 90 17.28 12.66 -5.19
CA ASP A 90 16.74 11.85 -6.29
C ASP A 90 15.46 12.47 -6.88
N LEU A 91 14.56 12.97 -6.03
CA LEU A 91 13.38 13.72 -6.45
C LEU A 91 13.74 14.96 -7.27
N ALA A 92 14.77 15.71 -6.87
CA ALA A 92 15.26 16.87 -7.62
C ALA A 92 15.84 16.44 -8.99
N ALA A 93 16.63 15.37 -9.03
CA ALA A 93 17.19 14.83 -10.26
C ALA A 93 16.11 14.33 -11.24
N MET A 94 15.07 13.66 -10.73
CA MET A 94 13.91 13.24 -11.52
C MET A 94 13.16 14.43 -12.12
N ARG A 95 12.97 15.50 -11.34
CA ARG A 95 12.34 16.75 -11.82
C ARG A 95 13.14 17.41 -12.93
N GLU A 96 14.46 17.50 -12.77
CA GLU A 96 15.34 18.04 -13.80
C GLU A 96 15.28 17.19 -15.09
N ALA A 97 15.31 15.86 -14.96
CA ALA A 97 15.22 14.94 -16.09
C ALA A 97 13.89 15.07 -16.85
N LEU A 98 12.77 15.24 -16.15
CA LEU A 98 11.47 15.51 -16.76
C LEU A 98 11.46 16.84 -17.53
N GLY A 99 12.00 17.90 -16.91
CA GLY A 99 12.11 19.22 -17.54
C GLY A 99 12.94 19.21 -18.83
N LYS A 100 14.08 18.50 -18.83
CA LYS A 100 14.91 18.31 -20.05
C LYS A 100 14.18 17.58 -21.18
N ARG A 101 13.16 16.78 -20.86
CA ARG A 101 12.32 16.06 -21.83
C ARG A 101 11.04 16.84 -22.20
N GLY A 102 10.88 18.08 -21.73
CA GLY A 102 9.68 18.88 -21.96
C GLY A 102 8.44 18.36 -21.23
N ALA A 103 8.60 17.46 -20.27
CA ALA A 103 7.51 16.96 -19.42
C ALA A 103 7.36 17.83 -18.17
N ASP A 104 6.15 17.89 -17.60
CA ASP A 104 5.90 18.62 -16.35
C ASP A 104 6.71 18.01 -15.19
N PRO A 105 7.67 18.75 -14.60
CA PRO A 105 8.46 18.29 -13.46
C PRO A 105 7.62 17.95 -12.23
N LYS A 106 6.43 18.56 -12.07
CA LYS A 106 5.54 18.29 -10.92
C LYS A 106 4.98 16.87 -10.92
N ARG A 107 5.16 16.11 -11.99
CA ARG A 107 4.84 14.67 -12.02
C ARG A 107 5.79 13.85 -11.14
N ALA A 108 7.01 14.34 -10.87
CA ALA A 108 7.91 13.77 -9.88
C ALA A 108 7.60 14.36 -8.49
N ASN A 109 6.59 13.78 -7.84
CA ASN A 109 6.18 14.07 -6.47
C ASN A 109 5.84 12.78 -5.73
N PRO A 110 6.01 12.73 -4.39
CA PRO A 110 5.53 11.61 -3.59
C PRO A 110 4.02 11.38 -3.79
N LEU A 111 3.64 10.15 -4.10
CA LEU A 111 2.24 9.77 -4.30
C LEU A 111 1.52 9.42 -2.99
N MET A 112 2.29 9.12 -1.94
CA MET A 112 1.80 8.86 -0.60
C MET A 112 2.39 9.88 0.37
N PRO A 113 1.72 10.16 1.50
CA PRO A 113 2.27 11.02 2.54
C PRO A 113 3.67 10.57 2.97
N ALA A 114 4.58 11.52 3.07
CA ALA A 114 5.95 11.30 3.50
C ALA A 114 6.31 12.31 4.58
N ASP A 115 6.78 11.82 5.72
CA ASP A 115 7.23 12.61 6.85
C ASP A 115 8.76 12.49 6.96
N LEU A 116 9.48 13.61 6.91
CA LEU A 116 10.92 13.65 7.16
C LEU A 116 11.17 14.12 8.60
N VAL A 117 11.80 13.26 9.39
CA VAL A 117 12.18 13.56 10.77
C VAL A 117 13.67 13.90 10.80
N ILE A 118 13.96 15.09 11.32
CA ILE A 118 15.32 15.57 11.61
C ILE A 118 15.44 15.65 13.12
N ASP A 119 16.12 14.67 13.70
CA ASP A 119 16.24 14.48 15.15
C ASP A 119 17.69 14.45 15.65
N HIS A 120 18.67 14.53 14.74
CA HIS A 120 20.10 14.68 15.01
C HIS A 120 20.60 16.06 14.55
#